data_AF-A0A345ZB70-F1
#
_entry.id   AF-A0A345ZB70-F1
#
_cell.length_a   1.000
_cell.length_b   1.000
_cell.length_c   1.000
_cell.angle_alpha   90.00
_cell.angle_beta   90.00
_cell.angle_gamma   90.00
#
_symmetry.space_group_name_H-M   'P 1'
#
loop_
_entity.id
_entity.type
_entity.pdbx_description
1 polymer ?
#
loop_
_entity_poly.entity_id
_entity_poly.type
_entity_poly.pdbx_seq_one_letter_code
_entity_poly.pdbx_strand_id
1 'polypeptide(L)'
;MINSSAVSEIKRAQKESQLLREISSMFHTVAMDDNRLSGLFVNRVELSSDKGWCTIYFYTNEGYEKYAEQLEVLKLYKPSMRKSLSSEIKARYVPNLKFEYDSKFEKQQRLELAMALAAQDVRKHQDGG
;
A
#
# COMPACT_ATOMS: atom_id res chain seq x y z
N MET A 1 -15.26 25.31 19.28
CA MET A 1 -14.31 24.27 19.72
C MET A 1 -13.97 23.41 18.51
N ILE A 2 -12.70 23.35 18.09
CA ILE A 2 -12.29 22.51 16.97
C ILE A 2 -12.32 21.05 17.44
N ASN A 3 -13.01 20.19 16.70
CA ASN A 3 -13.22 18.79 17.05
C ASN A 3 -11.86 18.06 17.14
N SER A 4 -11.48 17.64 18.36
CA SER A 4 -10.15 17.04 18.65
C SER A 4 -9.86 15.78 17.83
N SER A 5 -10.91 15.03 17.45
CA SER A 5 -10.81 13.84 16.59
C SER A 5 -10.30 14.19 15.19
N ALA A 6 -10.88 15.22 14.55
CA ALA A 6 -10.50 15.61 13.19
C ALA A 6 -9.03 16.03 13.09
N VAL A 7 -8.51 16.74 14.10
CA VAL A 7 -7.09 17.12 14.16
C VAL A 7 -6.19 15.88 14.31
N SER A 8 -6.62 14.89 15.09
CA SER A 8 -5.88 13.63 15.26
C SER A 8 -5.85 12.78 13.98
N GLU A 9 -6.96 12.77 13.23
CA GLU A 9 -7.06 12.06 11.95
C GLU A 9 -6.17 12.69 10.88
N ILE A 10 -6.15 14.02 10.79
CA ILE A 10 -5.26 14.75 9.86
C ILE A 10 -3.80 14.43 10.17
N LYS A 11 -3.40 14.46 11.45
CA LYS A 11 -2.03 14.12 11.86
C LYS A 11 -1.68 12.66 11.55
N ARG A 12 -2.63 11.73 11.71
CA ARG A 12 -2.43 10.32 11.36
C ARG A 12 -2.22 10.16 9.84
N ALA A 13 -3.08 10.77 9.03
CA ALA A 13 -2.98 10.73 7.57
C ALA A 13 -1.65 11.32 7.07
N GLN A 14 -1.20 12.44 7.65
CA GLN A 14 0.11 13.00 7.35
C GLN A 14 1.24 12.02 7.69
N LYS A 15 1.13 11.31 8.82
CA LYS A 15 2.13 10.32 9.22
C LYS A 15 2.14 9.09 8.33
N GLU A 16 0.96 8.60 7.94
CA GLU A 16 0.81 7.52 6.97
C GLU A 16 1.41 7.90 5.61
N SER A 17 1.20 9.13 5.13
CA SER A 17 1.82 9.60 3.88
C SER A 17 3.36 9.63 3.96
N GLN A 18 3.93 10.10 5.08
CA GLN A 18 5.38 10.04 5.31
C GLN A 18 5.89 8.60 5.30
N LEU A 19 5.23 7.73 6.08
CA LEU A 19 5.54 6.30 6.16
C LEU A 19 5.50 5.62 4.81
N LEU A 20 4.47 5.89 4.01
CA LEU A 20 4.32 5.34 2.68
C LEU A 20 5.53 5.69 1.82
N ARG A 21 5.93 6.96 1.80
CA ARG A 21 7.08 7.41 1.01
C ARG A 21 8.37 6.70 1.42
N GLU A 22 8.65 6.62 2.73
CA GLU A 22 9.87 5.97 3.25
C GLU A 22 9.86 4.46 2.96
N ILE A 23 8.75 3.79 3.28
CA ILE A 23 8.58 2.34 3.07
C ILE A 23 8.66 1.99 1.59
N SER A 24 8.04 2.77 0.70
CA SER A 24 8.12 2.57 -0.74
C SER A 24 9.56 2.71 -1.26
N SER A 25 10.30 3.71 -0.77
CA SER A 25 11.72 3.88 -1.14
C SER A 25 12.56 2.69 -0.69
N MET A 26 12.39 2.24 0.56
CA MET A 26 13.11 1.09 1.09
C MET A 26 12.75 -0.21 0.37
N PHE A 27 11.46 -0.41 0.11
CA PHE A 27 10.98 -1.59 -0.62
C PHE A 27 11.51 -1.61 -2.06
N HIS A 28 11.60 -0.46 -2.73
CA HIS A 28 12.17 -0.37 -4.06
C HIS A 28 13.62 -0.89 -4.09
N THR A 29 14.47 -0.50 -3.13
CA THR A 29 15.83 -1.05 -3.03
C THR A 29 15.82 -2.57 -2.84
N VAL A 30 14.96 -3.07 -1.95
CA VAL A 30 14.83 -4.53 -1.70
C VAL A 30 14.36 -5.28 -2.96
N ALA A 31 13.42 -4.70 -3.71
CA ALA A 31 12.90 -5.29 -4.94
C ALA A 31 13.92 -5.30 -6.09
N MET A 32 14.88 -4.36 -6.09
CA MET A 32 16.01 -4.37 -7.02
C MET A 32 17.03 -5.46 -6.67
N ASP A 33 17.23 -5.74 -5.38
CA ASP A 33 18.18 -6.75 -4.91
C ASP A 33 17.62 -8.18 -5.06
N ASP A 34 16.32 -8.38 -4.90
CA ASP A 34 15.65 -9.68 -5.01
C ASP A 34 14.55 -9.69 -6.06
N ASN A 35 14.87 -10.25 -7.23
CA ASN A 35 13.95 -10.33 -8.38
C ASN A 35 12.66 -11.12 -8.09
N ARG A 36 12.59 -11.92 -7.01
CA ARG A 36 11.34 -12.59 -6.61
C ARG A 36 10.26 -11.59 -6.20
N LEU A 37 10.64 -10.38 -5.78
CA LEU A 37 9.74 -9.29 -5.43
C LEU A 37 9.40 -8.39 -6.62
N SER A 38 9.85 -8.73 -7.82
CA SER A 38 9.49 -8.00 -9.05
C SER A 38 7.98 -8.00 -9.28
N GLY A 39 7.45 -6.88 -9.79
CA GLY A 39 6.01 -6.71 -10.04
C GLY A 39 5.15 -6.50 -8.78
N LEU A 40 5.78 -6.45 -7.60
CA LEU A 40 5.09 -6.11 -6.35
C LEU A 40 5.25 -4.62 -6.05
N PHE A 41 4.18 -3.98 -5.57
CA PHE A 41 4.14 -2.54 -5.32
C PHE A 41 3.55 -2.25 -3.95
N VAL A 42 4.07 -1.24 -3.26
CA VAL A 42 3.45 -0.70 -2.03
C VAL A 42 2.37 0.30 -2.46
N ASN A 43 1.11 0.03 -2.13
CA ASN A 43 -0.01 0.87 -2.54
C ASN A 43 -0.43 1.89 -1.48
N ARG A 44 -0.52 1.45 -0.22
CA ARG A 44 -0.82 2.34 0.92
C ARG A 44 -0.28 1.77 2.22
N VAL A 45 -0.25 2.61 3.24
CA VAL A 45 0.02 2.21 4.62
C VAL A 45 -1.07 2.73 5.54
N GLU A 46 -1.33 1.99 6.61
CA GLU A 46 -2.34 2.33 7.61
C GLU A 46 -1.73 2.16 9.00
N LEU A 47 -1.87 3.20 9.82
CA LEU A 47 -1.48 3.15 11.22
C LEU A 47 -2.70 2.80 12.08
N SER A 48 -2.53 1.84 12.98
CA SER A 48 -3.55 1.55 13.99
C SER A 48 -3.79 2.77 14.88
N SER A 49 -4.99 2.86 15.46
CA SER A 49 -5.39 3.96 16.36
C SER A 49 -4.46 4.11 17.56
N ASP A 50 -3.93 3.00 18.07
CA ASP A 50 -2.94 2.93 19.16
C ASP A 50 -1.48 3.11 18.68
N LYS A 51 -1.25 3.23 17.37
CA LYS A 51 0.07 3.33 16.72
C LYS A 51 1.00 2.14 17.00
N GLY A 52 0.47 1.03 17.50
CA GLY A 52 1.22 -0.21 17.75
C GLY A 52 1.53 -1.00 16.48
N TRP A 53 0.73 -0.81 15.43
CA TRP A 53 0.82 -1.51 14.17
C TRP A 53 0.83 -0.56 12.98
N CYS A 54 1.63 -0.92 11.98
CA CYS A 54 1.64 -0.30 10.66
C CYS A 54 1.38 -1.41 9.64
N THR A 55 0.19 -1.38 9.03
CA THR A 55 -0.18 -2.30 7.96
C THR A 55 0.25 -1.70 6.64
N ILE A 56 1.08 -2.42 5.90
CA ILE A 56 1.57 -2.06 4.58
C ILE A 56 0.82 -2.92 3.58
N TYR A 57 0.05 -2.25 2.73
CA TYR A 57 -0.75 -2.89 1.70
C TYR A 57 0.04 -2.94 0.40
N PHE A 58 0.19 -4.14 -0.12
CA PHE A 58 0.87 -4.40 -1.37
C PHE A 58 -0.10 -4.81 -2.46
N TYR A 59 0.28 -4.53 -3.70
CA TYR A 59 -0.46 -4.94 -4.89
C TYR A 59 0.49 -5.53 -5.92
N THR A 60 0.02 -6.55 -6.63
CA THR A 60 0.63 -7.10 -7.85
C THR A 60 -0.50 -7.34 -8.85
N ASN A 61 -0.20 -7.10 -10.12
CA ASN A 61 -1.11 -7.35 -11.24
C ASN A 61 -1.30 -8.85 -11.52
N GLU A 62 -0.47 -9.71 -10.95
CA GLU A 62 -0.59 -11.18 -11.04
C GLU A 62 -1.58 -11.75 -10.02
N GLY A 63 -2.16 -10.92 -9.14
CA GLY A 63 -3.21 -11.32 -8.19
C GLY A 63 -2.69 -11.86 -6.85
N TYR A 64 -3.63 -12.36 -6.02
CA TYR A 64 -3.34 -12.77 -4.64
C TYR A 64 -2.39 -13.97 -4.53
N GLU A 65 -2.47 -14.95 -5.43
CA GLU A 65 -1.62 -16.15 -5.38
C GLU A 65 -0.15 -15.77 -5.52
N LYS A 66 0.17 -14.90 -6.48
CA LYS A 66 1.52 -14.37 -6.64
C LYS A 66 1.98 -13.61 -5.40
N TYR A 67 1.11 -12.76 -4.86
CA TYR A 67 1.40 -12.04 -3.62
C TYR A 67 1.71 -13.01 -2.47
N ALA A 68 1.00 -14.13 -2.34
CA ALA A 68 1.22 -15.11 -1.28
C ALA A 68 2.61 -15.76 -1.38
N GLU A 69 3.09 -16.05 -2.60
CA GLU A 69 4.46 -16.51 -2.83
C GLU A 69 5.50 -15.44 -2.42
N GLN A 70 5.26 -14.20 -2.83
CA GLN A 70 6.15 -13.07 -2.55
C GLN A 70 6.15 -12.67 -1.07
N LEU A 71 5.05 -12.93 -0.35
CA LEU A 71 4.91 -12.65 1.07
C LEU A 71 5.93 -13.44 1.90
N GLU A 72 6.22 -14.68 1.52
CA GLU A 72 7.23 -15.49 2.21
C GLU A 72 8.63 -14.87 2.08
N VAL A 73 8.94 -14.30 0.92
CA VAL A 73 10.19 -13.56 0.69
C VAL A 73 10.19 -12.24 1.47
N LEU A 74 9.10 -11.45 1.39
CA LEU A 74 8.93 -10.19 2.12
C LEU A 74 9.17 -10.34 3.63
N LYS A 75 8.66 -11.43 4.23
CA LYS A 75 8.82 -11.72 5.66
C LYS A 75 10.28 -11.78 6.09
N LEU A 76 11.19 -12.21 5.22
CA LEU A 76 12.64 -12.25 5.48
C LEU A 76 13.24 -10.84 5.62
N TYR A 77 12.72 -9.88 4.86
CA TYR A 77 13.17 -8.48 4.87
C TYR A 77 12.53 -7.64 5.98
N LYS A 78 11.50 -8.16 6.64
CA LYS A 78 10.76 -7.47 7.71
C LYS A 78 11.66 -6.89 8.82
N PRO A 79 12.69 -7.60 9.35
CA PRO A 79 13.56 -7.04 10.38
C PRO A 79 14.42 -5.88 9.85
N SER A 80 14.91 -6.00 8.61
CA SER A 80 15.69 -4.95 7.94
C SER A 80 14.84 -3.70 7.72
N MET A 81 13.62 -3.87 7.19
CA MET A 81 12.68 -2.76 7.02
C MET A 81 12.36 -2.08 8.35
N ARG A 82 12.11 -2.86 9.41
CA ARG A 82 11.84 -2.27 10.73
C ARG A 82 13.03 -1.48 11.26
N LYS A 83 14.26 -1.92 11.00
CA LYS A 83 15.48 -1.21 11.40
C LYS A 83 15.65 0.10 10.64
N SER A 84 15.51 0.10 9.31
CA SER A 84 15.61 1.34 8.52
C SER A 84 14.50 2.33 8.88
N LEU A 85 13.29 1.84 9.14
CA LEU A 85 12.18 2.68 9.61
C LEU A 85 12.45 3.30 10.99
N SER A 86 13.16 2.58 11.86
CA SER A 86 13.56 3.10 13.18
C SER A 86 14.54 4.27 13.11
N SER A 87 15.37 4.32 12.06
CA SER A 87 16.31 5.42 11.84
C SER A 87 15.67 6.65 11.22
N GLU A 88 14.63 6.48 10.40
CA GLU A 88 13.97 7.61 9.72
C GLU A 88 12.88 8.26 10.59
N ILE A 89 12.10 7.47 11.32
CA ILE A 89 11.01 8.00 12.12
C ILE A 89 11.51 8.45 13.49
N LYS A 90 11.35 9.75 13.79
CA LYS A 90 11.46 10.31 15.15
C LYS A 90 10.28 9.91 16.05
N ALA A 91 10.04 8.60 16.20
CA ALA A 91 9.01 8.07 17.10
C ALA A 91 9.68 7.41 18.31
N ARG A 92 9.03 7.53 19.46
CA ARG A 92 9.45 6.82 20.69
C ARG A 92 9.40 5.30 20.51
N TYR A 93 8.46 4.82 19.68
CA TYR A 93 8.27 3.42 19.37
C TYR A 93 8.08 3.23 17.88
N VAL A 94 8.73 2.22 17.32
CA VAL A 94 8.55 1.79 15.94
C VAL A 94 7.40 0.80 15.91
N PRO A 95 6.33 1.05 15.13
CA PRO A 95 5.20 0.14 15.05
C PRO A 95 5.64 -1.22 14.51
N ASN A 96 4.91 -2.27 14.90
CA ASN A 96 5.06 -3.57 14.28
C ASN A 96 4.54 -3.51 12.84
N LEU A 97 5.34 -4.03 11.90
CA LEU A 97 4.95 -4.06 10.50
C LEU A 97 4.04 -5.26 10.24
N LYS A 98 2.96 -5.05 9.49
CA LYS A 98 2.10 -6.10 8.96
C LYS A 98 2.06 -5.95 7.44
N PHE A 99 2.20 -7.05 6.71
CA PHE A 99 2.12 -7.05 5.26
C PHE A 99 0.78 -7.65 4.85
N GLU A 100 0.03 -6.96 4.00
CA GLU A 100 -1.26 -7.43 3.50
C GLU A 100 -1.42 -7.17 2.00
N TYR A 101 -2.26 -7.99 1.35
CA TYR A 101 -2.66 -7.77 -0.03
C TYR A 101 -3.76 -6.70 -0.12
N ASP A 102 -3.64 -5.79 -1.07
CA ASP A 102 -4.61 -4.72 -1.28
C ASP A 102 -5.82 -5.15 -2.11
N SER A 103 -6.63 -6.02 -1.54
CA SER A 103 -7.90 -6.47 -2.13
C SER A 103 -8.88 -5.33 -2.44
N LYS A 104 -8.80 -4.20 -1.71
CA LYS A 104 -9.63 -3.03 -1.99
C LYS A 104 -9.20 -2.37 -3.30
N PHE A 105 -7.91 -2.21 -3.50
CA PHE A 105 -7.35 -1.65 -4.73
C PHE A 105 -7.63 -2.53 -5.94
N GLU A 106 -7.49 -3.85 -5.82
CA GLU A 106 -7.85 -4.80 -6.88
C GLU A 106 -9.32 -4.65 -7.30
N LYS A 107 -10.24 -4.59 -6.33
CA LYS A 107 -11.66 -4.36 -6.60
C LYS A 107 -11.92 -3.01 -7.26
N GLN A 108 -11.24 -1.96 -6.81
CA GLN A 108 -11.34 -0.62 -7.42
C GLN A 108 -10.89 -0.65 -8.88
N GLN A 109 -9.72 -1.24 -9.18
CA GLN A 109 -9.24 -1.34 -10.56
C GLN A 109 -10.19 -2.14 -11.46
N ARG A 110 -10.75 -3.23 -10.95
CA ARG A 110 -11.74 -4.03 -11.69
C ARG A 110 -13.00 -3.22 -12.01
N LEU A 111 -13.46 -2.39 -11.07
CA LEU A 111 -14.61 -1.52 -11.27
C LEU A 111 -14.30 -0.43 -12.31
N GLU A 112 -13.17 0.25 -12.18
CA GLU A 112 -12.73 1.29 -13.13
C GLU A 112 -12.63 0.73 -14.55
N LEU A 113 -12.07 -0.47 -14.71
CA LEU A 113 -11.98 -1.14 -16.01
C LEU A 113 -13.37 -1.44 -16.59
N ALA A 114 -14.29 -1.97 -15.77
CA ALA A 114 -15.65 -2.26 -16.21
C ALA A 114 -16.41 -0.98 -16.64
N MET A 115 -16.23 0.11 -15.90
CA MET A 115 -16.80 1.42 -16.25
C MET A 115 -16.24 1.96 -17.57
N ALA A 116 -14.91 1.86 -17.76
CA ALA A 116 -14.25 2.32 -18.98
C ALA A 116 -14.73 1.55 -20.22
N LEU A 117 -14.92 0.23 -20.11
CA LEU A 117 -15.47 -0.59 -21.19
C LEU A 117 -16.91 -0.19 -21.52
N ALA A 118 -17.78 -0.05 -20.52
CA ALA A 118 -19.16 0.37 -20.73
C ALA A 118 -19.28 1.76 -21.38
N ALA A 119 -18.40 2.70 -21.02
CA ALA A 119 -18.36 4.04 -21.61
C ALA A 119 -17.96 4.03 -23.09
N GLN A 120 -17.12 3.09 -23.52
CA GLN A 120 -16.75 2.95 -24.94
C GLN A 120 -17.91 2.39 -25.77
N ASP A 121 -18.68 1.45 -25.22
CA ASP A 121 -19.83 0.86 -25.91
C ASP A 121 -20.93 1.90 -26.15
N VAL A 122 -21.20 2.77 -25.15
CA VAL A 122 -22.18 3.88 -25.30
C VAL A 122 -21.78 4.84 -26.42
N ARG A 123 -20.49 5.18 -26.53
CA ARG A 123 -19.98 6.09 -27.60
C ARG A 123 -20.14 5.47 -28.99
N LYS A 124 -19.78 4.19 -29.15
CA LYS A 124 -19.94 3.47 -30.42
C LYS A 124 -21.39 3.37 -30.88
N HIS A 125 -22.35 3.35 -29.97
CA HIS A 125 -23.78 3.38 -30.29
C HIS A 125 -24.32 4.78 -30.64
N GLN A 126 -23.63 5.87 -30.28
CA GLN A 126 -24.04 7.25 -30.63
C GLN A 126 -23.47 7.74 -31.97
N ASP A 127 -22.31 7.25 -32.39
CA ASP A 127 -21.67 7.67 -33.66
C ASP A 127 -22.13 6.83 -34.88
N GLY A 128 -23.01 5.85 -34.68
CA GLY A 128 -23.50 4.92 -35.69
C GLY A 128 -24.96 5.10 -36.12
N GLY A 129 -25.62 6.20 -35.72
CA GLY A 129 -26.98 6.58 -36.14
C GLY A 129 -27.01 8.00 -36.68
#